data_AF-A0A2H0WMP6-F1
#
_entry.id   AF-A0A2H0WMP6-F1
#
_cell.length_a   1.000
_cell.length_b   1.000
_cell.length_c   1.000
_cell.angle_alpha   90.00
_cell.angle_beta   90.00
_cell.angle_gamma   90.00
#
_symmetry.space_group_name_H-M   'P 1'
#
loop_
_entity.id
_entity.type
_entity.pdbx_description
1 polymer ?
#
loop_
_entity_poly.entity_id
_entity_poly.type
_entity_poly.pdbx_seq_one_letter_code
_entity_poly.pdbx_strand_id
1 'polypeptide(L)' 'MVKYLTKRRLTNKYKKQAALLSQNFRHPGLHVERLEPKNLGFYSFRIDQQFRAIFFYIPEKNAIKVIDINDHYR' A
#
# COMPACT_ATOMS: atom_id res chain seq x y z
N MET A 1 6.37 6.07 -9.94
CA MET A 1 6.40 5.61 -8.53
C MET A 1 7.71 5.91 -7.81
N VAL A 2 8.87 5.37 -8.24
CA VAL A 2 10.15 5.54 -7.50
C VAL A 2 10.56 7.01 -7.32
N LYS A 3 10.55 7.83 -8.38
CA LYS A 3 10.87 9.26 -8.29
C LYS A 3 9.96 10.04 -7.32
N TYR A 4 8.68 9.67 -7.24
CA TYR A 4 7.71 10.28 -6.32
C TYR A 4 8.04 9.97 -4.85
N LEU A 5 8.37 8.71 -4.56
CA LEU A 5 8.78 8.25 -3.22
C LEU A 5 10.12 8.84 -2.80
N THR A 6 11.10 8.93 -3.71
CA THR A 6 12.42 9.50 -3.42
C THR A 6 12.32 10.99 -3.12
N LYS A 7 11.58 11.77 -3.94
CA LYS A 7 11.38 13.21 -3.71
C LYS A 7 10.74 13.51 -2.34
N ARG A 8 9.89 12.61 -1.84
CA ARG A 8 9.19 12.74 -0.55
C ARG A 8 9.86 11.99 0.61
N ARG A 9 11.05 11.40 0.39
CA ARG A 9 11.77 10.61 1.41
C ARG A 9 10.97 9.42 1.99
N LEU A 10 10.03 8.88 1.21
CA LEU A 10 9.14 7.78 1.61
C LEU A 10 9.70 6.39 1.27
N THR A 11 10.82 6.32 0.54
CA THR A 11 11.34 5.05 -0.01
C THR A 11 11.56 3.98 1.06
N ASN A 12 12.20 4.34 2.18
CA ASN A 12 12.48 3.38 3.26
C ASN A 12 11.22 2.97 4.03
N LYS A 13 10.30 3.92 4.25
CA LYS A 13 9.01 3.65 4.88
C LYS A 13 8.18 2.68 4.03
N TYR A 14 8.10 2.96 2.72
CA TYR A 14 7.43 2.07 1.77
C TYR A 14 8.02 0.66 1.80
N LYS A 15 9.35 0.53 1.71
CA LYS A 15 10.02 -0.79 1.76
C LYS A 15 9.68 -1.56 3.05
N LYS A 16 9.73 -0.90 4.21
CA LYS A 16 9.37 -1.49 5.51
C LYS A 16 7.93 -1.99 5.51
N GLN A 17 6.99 -1.15 5.08
CA GLN A 17 5.57 -1.49 5.08
C GLN A 17 5.24 -2.58 4.04
N ALA A 18 5.88 -2.56 2.86
CA ALA A 18 5.72 -3.61 1.85
C ALA A 18 6.26 -4.97 2.34
N ALA A 19 7.39 -4.99 3.05
CA ALA A 19 7.90 -6.20 3.68
C ALA A 19 6.91 -6.75 4.72
N LEU A 20 6.35 -5.86 5.54
CA LEU A 20 5.35 -6.21 6.56
C LEU A 20 4.06 -6.77 5.93
N LEU A 21 3.58 -6.15 4.85
CA LEU A 21 2.41 -6.61 4.09
C LEU A 21 2.63 -8.02 3.52
N SER A 22 3.84 -8.30 3.04
CA SER A 22 4.19 -9.61 2.47
C SER A 22 4.25 -10.72 3.52
N GLN A 23 4.54 -10.37 4.78
CA GLN A 23 4.59 -11.31 5.90
C GLN A 23 3.22 -11.50 6.56
N ASN A 24 2.49 -10.40 6.78
CA ASN A 24 1.20 -10.40 7.43
C ASN A 24 0.32 -9.26 6.92
N PHE A 25 -0.61 -9.62 6.05
CA PHE A 25 -1.59 -8.68 5.47
C PHE A 25 -2.45 -7.97 6.53
N ARG A 26 -2.69 -8.58 7.70
CA ARG A 26 -3.53 -8.03 8.77
C ARG A 26 -2.72 -7.34 9.88
N HIS A 27 -1.44 -7.06 9.64
CA HIS A 27 -0.60 -6.42 10.65
C HIS A 27 -1.17 -5.04 11.02
N PRO A 28 -1.35 -4.72 12.33
CA PRO A 28 -2.05 -3.50 12.76
C PRO A 28 -1.40 -2.22 12.23
N GLY A 29 -0.07 -2.18 12.14
CA GLY A 29 0.68 -1.03 11.59
C GLY A 29 0.50 -0.77 10.09
N LEU A 30 -0.11 -1.70 9.34
CA LEU A 30 -0.45 -1.45 7.94
C LEU A 30 -1.75 -0.68 7.78
N HIS A 31 -2.65 -0.77 8.78
CA HIS A 31 -4.01 -0.24 8.69
C HIS A 31 -4.64 -0.54 7.32
N VAL A 32 -4.71 -1.82 6.95
CA VAL A 32 -5.23 -2.18 5.64
C VAL A 32 -6.72 -1.85 5.56
N GLU A 33 -7.09 -1.10 4.54
CA GLU A 33 -8.47 -0.68 4.28
C GLU A 33 -8.92 -1.18 2.91
N ARG A 34 -10.12 -1.75 2.83
CA ARG A 34 -10.74 -2.11 1.54
C ARG A 34 -11.34 -0.85 0.93
N LEU A 35 -11.00 -0.57 -0.31
CA LEU A 35 -11.50 0.61 -1.02
C LEU A 35 -12.87 0.34 -1.65
N GLU A 36 -13.69 1.39 -1.71
CA GLU A 36 -14.93 1.37 -2.46
C GLU A 36 -14.69 1.64 -3.95
N PRO A 37 -15.50 1.06 -4.85
CA PRO A 37 -16.52 0.06 -4.56
C PRO A 37 -15.90 -1.33 -4.29
N LYS A 38 -16.37 -2.01 -3.23
CA LYS A 38 -15.77 -3.28 -2.73
C LYS A 38 -15.61 -4.38 -3.78
N ASN A 39 -16.47 -4.42 -4.79
CA ASN A 39 -16.46 -5.41 -5.86
C ASN A 39 -15.19 -5.37 -6.72
N LEU A 40 -14.45 -4.25 -6.73
CA LEU A 40 -13.21 -4.13 -7.50
C LEU A 40 -12.00 -4.79 -6.82
N GLY A 41 -12.09 -5.13 -5.53
CA GLY A 41 -11.01 -5.84 -4.84
C GLY A 41 -9.75 -5.00 -4.60
N PHE A 42 -9.86 -3.67 -4.60
CA PHE A 42 -8.77 -2.79 -4.23
C PHE A 42 -8.67 -2.60 -2.73
N TYR A 43 -7.44 -2.46 -2.27
CA TYR A 43 -7.08 -2.22 -0.88
C TYR A 43 -6.07 -1.08 -0.81
N SER A 44 -5.95 -0.48 0.36
CA SER A 44 -4.87 0.44 0.66
C SER A 44 -4.16 0.06 1.95
N PHE A 45 -2.85 0.32 2.02
CA PHE A 45 -2.08 0.22 3.26
C PHE A 45 -1.31 1.50 3.53
N ARG A 46 -1.08 1.76 4.82
CA ARG A 46 -0.37 2.92 5.33
C ARG A 46 1.12 2.83 5.01
N ILE A 47 1.66 3.86 4.35
CA ILE A 47 3.11 4.07 4.23
C ILE A 47 3.58 4.91 5.42
N ASP A 48 2.86 5.97 5.74
CA ASP A 48 3.02 6.77 6.97
C ASP A 48 1.72 7.49 7.33
N GLN A 49 1.77 8.53 8.17
CA GLN A 49 0.56 9.22 8.60
C GLN A 49 -0.19 9.93 7.46
N GLN A 50 0.53 10.30 6.40
CA GLN A 50 0.00 11.08 5.29
C GLN A 50 -0.23 10.21 4.05
N PHE A 51 0.64 9.24 3.76
CA PHE A 51 0.62 8.51 2.50
C PHE A 51 0.09 7.08 2.62
N ARG A 52 -0.73 6.66 1.65
CA ARG A 52 -1.20 5.29 1.47
C ARG A 52 -0.87 4.75 0.09
N ALA A 53 -0.52 3.46 0.03
CA ALA A 53 -0.36 2.73 -1.23
C ALA A 53 -1.65 1.97 -1.55
N ILE A 54 -2.13 2.07 -2.78
CA ILE A 54 -3.26 1.31 -3.31
C ILE A 54 -2.72 0.07 -4.00
N PHE A 55 -3.34 -1.08 -3.72
CA PHE A 55 -2.92 -2.35 -4.26
C PHE A 55 -4.09 -3.30 -4.45
N PHE A 56 -3.83 -4.38 -5.19
CA PHE A 56 -4.70 -5.53 -5.28
C PHE A 56 -3.88 -6.82 -5.28
N TYR A 57 -4.54 -7.93 -4.93
CA TYR A 57 -3.94 -9.25 -4.96
C TYR A 57 -4.19 -9.90 -6.33
N ILE A 58 -3.16 -10.56 -6.87
CA ILE A 58 -3.18 -11.31 -8.13
C ILE A 58 -3.08 -12.80 -7.77
N PRO A 59 -4.21 -13.53 -7.73
CA PRO A 59 -4.24 -14.94 -7.31
C PRO A 59 -3.34 -15.83 -8.16
N GLU A 60 -3.33 -15.62 -9.49
CA GLU A 60 -2.60 -16.47 -10.44
C GLU A 60 -1.08 -16.38 -10.26
N LYS A 61 -0.60 -15.30 -9.62
CA LYS A 61 0.82 -15.06 -9.37
C LYS A 61 1.18 -15.15 -7.88
N ASN A 62 0.20 -15.41 -7.02
CA ASN A 62 0.32 -15.29 -5.56
C ASN A 62 1.07 -13.99 -5.16
N ALA A 63 0.67 -12.87 -5.77
CA ALA A 63 1.44 -11.63 -5.70
C ALA A 63 0.55 -10.42 -5.40
N ILE A 64 1.12 -9.42 -4.75
CA ILE A 64 0.49 -8.12 -4.54
C ILE A 64 1.03 -7.13 -5.58
N LYS A 65 0.12 -6.42 -6.25
CA LYS A 65 0.48 -5.33 -7.15
C LYS A 65 0.06 -3.99 -6.58
N VAL A 66 1.04 -3.14 -6.29
CA VAL A 66 0.82 -1.73 -5.95
C VAL A 66 0.64 -0.95 -7.24
N ILE A 67 -0.46 -0.19 -7.34
CA ILE A 67 -0.81 0.58 -8.54
C ILE A 67 -0.64 2.08 -8.36
N ASP A 68 -0.76 2.57 -7.13
CA ASP A 68 -0.70 4.00 -6.86
C ASP A 68 -0.28 4.30 -5.42
N ILE A 69 0.18 5.53 -5.20
CA ILE A 69 0.54 6.06 -3.88
C ILE A 69 -0.07 7.44 -3.74
N ASN A 70 -1.05 7.55 -2.85
CA ASN A 70 -1.83 8.76 -2.64
C ASN A 70 -1.55 9.39 -1.28
N ASP A 71 -1.67 10.72 -1.25
CA ASP A 71 -1.79 11.48 -0.03
C ASP A 71 -3.22 11.29 0.51
N HIS A 72 -3.34 10.59 1.62
CA HIS A 72 -4.62 10.32 2.27
C HIS A 72 -5.15 11.56 3.01
N TYR A 73 -4.32 12.59 3.20
CA TYR A 73 -4.76 13.89 3.73
C TYR A 73 -5.19 14.80 2.57
N ARG A 74 -6.51 14.96 2.45
CA ARG A 74 -7.14 16.15 1.89
C ARG A 74 -7.76 16.95 3.02
#